data_AF-A0A7W0FVH7-F1
#
_entry.id   AF-A0A7W0FVH7-F1
#
_cell.length_a   1.000
_cell.length_b   1.000
_cell.length_c   1.000
_cell.angle_alpha   90.00
_cell.angle_beta   90.00
_cell.angle_gamma   90.00
#
_symmetry.space_group_name_H-M   'P 1'
#
loop_
_entity.id
_entity.type
_entity.pdbx_description
1 polymer ?
#
loop_
_entity_poly.entity_id
_entity_poly.type
_entity_poly.pdbx_seq_one_letter_code
_entity_poly.pdbx_strand_id
1 'polypeptide(L)'
;MKLVHVAFIDRPKIGKSTLFLRKVSENQFNWFEEKRSGDEEEIGLHAPNVEEAIGLARRTLKELGFRTLICGFRYTLPERDEHGINALFWQMAASYTAPGGVYFDEEVGHNCFVQNSSLDALKLFKQLKSQNRI
;
A
#
# COMPACT_ATOMS: atom_id res chain seq x y z
N MET A 1 -9.37 -7.62 -8.02
CA MET A 1 -8.05 -6.98 -7.86
C MET A 1 -7.91 -6.51 -6.43
N LYS A 2 -6.83 -6.90 -5.72
CA LYS A 2 -6.64 -6.53 -4.30
C LYS A 2 -5.73 -5.30 -4.21
N LEU A 3 -6.09 -4.30 -3.41
CA LEU A 3 -5.18 -3.18 -3.12
C LEU A 3 -4.03 -3.68 -2.25
N VAL A 4 -2.80 -3.39 -2.65
CA VAL A 4 -1.58 -3.83 -1.96
C VAL A 4 -0.95 -2.67 -1.22
N HIS A 5 -0.67 -1.58 -1.95
CA HIS A 5 0.02 -0.42 -1.38
C HIS A 5 -0.37 0.88 -2.10
N VAL A 6 0.04 2.01 -1.54
CA VAL A 6 -0.29 3.34 -2.04
C VAL A 6 0.98 4.18 -2.13
N ALA A 7 1.06 5.00 -3.18
CA ALA A 7 2.09 6.01 -3.36
C ALA A 7 1.48 7.34 -3.81
N PHE A 8 2.33 8.36 -3.85
CA PHE A 8 2.00 9.68 -4.35
C PHE A 8 3.08 10.16 -5.32
N ILE A 9 2.64 10.92 -6.31
CA ILE A 9 3.48 11.68 -7.23
C ILE A 9 2.94 13.11 -7.34
N ASP A 10 3.76 14.03 -7.79
CA ASP A 10 3.39 15.40 -8.09
C ASP A 10 3.37 15.62 -9.61
N ARG A 11 2.17 15.81 -10.17
CA ARG A 11 1.96 16.06 -11.60
C ARG A 11 1.97 17.57 -11.86
N PRO A 12 2.76 18.06 -12.84
CA PRO A 12 2.71 19.47 -13.24
C PRO A 12 1.28 19.89 -13.62
N LYS A 13 0.83 21.05 -13.11
CA LYS A 13 -0.51 21.64 -13.33
C LYS A 13 -1.71 20.91 -12.70
N ILE A 14 -1.56 19.64 -12.32
CA ILE A 14 -2.64 18.85 -11.68
C ILE A 14 -2.49 18.85 -10.16
N GLY A 15 -1.25 18.84 -9.66
CA GLY A 15 -0.94 18.73 -8.24
C GLY A 15 -0.60 17.30 -7.82
N LYS A 16 -0.83 16.98 -6.55
CA LYS A 16 -0.55 15.66 -5.99
C LYS A 16 -1.55 14.63 -6.55
N SER A 17 -1.04 13.56 -7.16
CA SER A 17 -1.81 12.39 -7.57
C SER A 17 -1.56 11.21 -6.63
N THR A 18 -2.60 10.39 -6.42
CA THR A 18 -2.51 9.13 -5.68
C THR A 18 -2.31 7.97 -6.65
N LEU A 19 -1.40 7.07 -6.30
CA LEU A 19 -1.14 5.84 -7.03
C LEU A 19 -1.53 4.63 -6.17
N PHE A 20 -2.24 3.67 -6.76
CA PHE A 20 -2.64 2.41 -6.13
C PHE A 20 -1.89 1.26 -6.77
N LEU A 21 -1.16 0.50 -5.96
CA LEU A 21 -0.57 -0.77 -6.38
C LEU A 21 -1.59 -1.87 -6.14
N ARG A 22 -2.02 -2.54 -7.21
CA ARG A 22 -2.98 -3.64 -7.10
C ARG A 22 -2.38 -4.96 -7.57
N LYS A 23 -2.75 -6.04 -6.85
CA LYS A 23 -2.51 -7.42 -7.29
C LYS A 23 -3.58 -7.78 -8.33
N VAL A 24 -3.15 -7.94 -9.57
CA VAL A 24 -4.00 -8.28 -10.72
C VAL A 24 -4.09 -9.81 -10.87
N SER A 25 -2.96 -10.50 -10.73
CA SER A 25 -2.86 -11.96 -10.66
C SER A 25 -1.76 -12.37 -9.66
N GLU A 26 -1.48 -13.67 -9.51
CA GLU A 26 -0.48 -14.16 -8.55
C GLU A 26 0.90 -13.52 -8.73
N ASN A 27 1.32 -13.37 -9.99
CA ASN A 27 2.63 -12.82 -10.37
C ASN A 27 2.50 -11.54 -11.19
N GLN A 28 1.47 -10.72 -10.91
CA GLN A 28 1.27 -9.47 -11.63
C GLN A 28 0.74 -8.37 -10.72
N PHE A 29 1.56 -7.34 -10.56
CA PHE A 29 1.28 -6.16 -9.76
C PHE A 29 1.37 -4.93 -10.64
N ASN A 30 0.27 -4.18 -10.74
CA ASN A 30 0.17 -3.01 -11.61
C ASN A 30 -0.11 -1.76 -10.78
N TRP A 31 0.47 -0.63 -11.21
CA TRP A 31 0.15 0.69 -10.67
C TRP A 31 -1.00 1.33 -11.44
N PHE A 32 -1.92 1.93 -10.68
CA PHE A 32 -3.05 2.71 -11.18
C PHE A 32 -2.99 4.11 -10.61
N GLU A 33 -3.30 5.13 -11.41
CA GLU A 33 -3.44 6.51 -10.97
C GLU A 33 -4.92 6.85 -10.74
N GLU A 34 -5.19 7.50 -9.62
CA GLU A 34 -6.53 8.00 -9.30
C GLU A 34 -6.85 9.24 -10.11
N LYS A 35 -7.88 9.16 -10.96
CA LYS A 35 -8.43 10.32 -11.66
C LYS A 35 -9.29 11.16 -10.73
N ARG A 36 -9.53 12.41 -11.13
CA ARG A 36 -10.47 13.31 -10.43
C ARG A 36 -11.90 12.78 -10.35
N SER A 37 -12.29 11.88 -11.28
CA SER A 37 -13.59 11.20 -11.25
C SER A 37 -13.69 10.12 -10.15
N GLY A 38 -12.57 9.73 -9.54
CA GLY A 38 -12.48 8.57 -8.65
C GLY A 38 -12.15 7.26 -9.35
N ASP A 39 -12.12 7.26 -10.70
CA ASP A 39 -11.71 6.10 -11.48
C ASP A 39 -10.21 5.89 -11.41
N GLU A 40 -9.79 4.63 -11.54
CA GLU A 40 -8.40 4.22 -11.53
C GLU A 40 -7.95 3.85 -12.94
N GLU A 41 -6.88 4.50 -13.44
CA GLU A 41 -6.31 4.23 -14.75
C GLU A 41 -4.93 3.60 -14.62
N GLU A 42 -4.70 2.49 -15.31
CA GLU A 42 -3.40 1.82 -15.32
C GLU A 42 -2.34 2.70 -16.00
N ILE A 43 -1.18 2.87 -15.35
CA ILE A 43 -0.08 3.71 -15.87
C ILE A 43 1.00 2.91 -16.60
N GLY A 44 0.73 1.63 -16.91
CA GLY A 44 1.62 0.75 -17.67
C GLY A 44 2.86 0.25 -16.90
N LEU A 45 2.93 0.43 -15.58
CA LEU A 45 3.99 -0.10 -14.74
C LEU A 45 3.54 -1.41 -14.10
N HIS A 46 4.08 -2.53 -14.60
CA HIS A 46 3.81 -3.87 -14.10
C HIS A 46 5.09 -4.56 -13.62
N ALA A 47 4.97 -5.42 -12.62
CA ALA A 47 6.07 -6.21 -12.10
C ALA A 47 5.58 -7.54 -11.51
N PRO A 48 6.45 -8.55 -11.40
CA PRO A 48 6.07 -9.88 -10.91
C PRO A 48 5.82 -9.92 -9.40
N ASN A 49 6.38 -8.99 -8.63
CA ASN A 49 6.24 -8.91 -7.18
C ASN A 49 6.19 -7.46 -6.68
N VAL A 50 5.83 -7.29 -5.40
CA VAL A 50 5.62 -5.97 -4.77
C VAL A 50 6.90 -5.14 -4.72
N GLU A 51 8.03 -5.76 -4.40
CA GLU A 51 9.32 -5.06 -4.27
C GLU A 51 9.78 -4.51 -5.62
N GLU A 52 9.70 -5.33 -6.67
CA GLU A 52 10.00 -4.92 -8.04
C GLU A 52 9.02 -3.85 -8.53
N ALA A 53 7.72 -3.95 -8.19
CA ALA A 53 6.74 -2.94 -8.57
C ALA A 53 7.05 -1.57 -7.95
N ILE A 54 7.39 -1.54 -6.66
CA ILE A 54 7.78 -0.31 -5.97
C ILE A 54 9.11 0.22 -6.51
N GLY A 55 10.08 -0.67 -6.73
CA GLY A 55 11.40 -0.31 -7.29
C GLY A 55 11.29 0.28 -8.69
N LEU A 56 10.47 -0.33 -9.56
CA LEU A 56 10.20 0.17 -10.91
C LEU A 56 9.56 1.55 -10.86
N ALA A 57 8.50 1.73 -10.07
CA ALA A 57 7.84 3.03 -9.95
C ALA A 57 8.78 4.12 -9.40
N ARG A 58 9.59 3.78 -8.39
CA ARG A 58 10.58 4.72 -7.83
C ARG A 58 11.62 5.18 -8.86
N ARG A 59 12.05 4.30 -9.77
CA ARG A 59 12.99 4.65 -10.85
C ARG A 59 12.30 5.47 -11.95
N THR A 60 11.14 5.02 -12.41
CA THR A 60 10.45 5.61 -13.57
C THR A 60 9.80 6.95 -13.22
N LEU A 61 9.28 7.12 -12.00
CA LEU A 61 8.52 8.29 -11.58
C LEU A 61 9.33 9.21 -10.65
N LYS A 62 10.66 9.06 -10.63
CA LYS A 62 11.56 9.84 -9.77
C LYS A 62 11.38 11.35 -9.93
N GLU A 63 11.35 11.82 -11.18
CA GLU A 63 11.20 13.23 -11.53
C GLU A 63 9.82 13.80 -11.16
N LEU A 64 8.85 12.93 -10.86
CA LEU A 64 7.53 13.30 -10.36
C LEU A 64 7.43 13.19 -8.83
N GLY A 65 8.56 13.11 -8.11
CA GLY A 65 8.56 13.11 -6.65
C GLY A 65 7.93 11.87 -6.01
N PHE A 66 8.05 10.70 -6.67
CA PHE A 66 7.45 9.45 -6.18
C PHE A 66 7.81 9.14 -4.73
N ARG A 67 6.78 8.96 -3.90
CA ARG A 67 6.91 8.56 -2.48
C ARG A 67 5.81 7.58 -2.09
N THR A 68 6.19 6.53 -1.37
CA THR A 68 5.24 5.55 -0.81
C THR A 68 4.55 6.09 0.44
N LEU A 69 3.34 5.63 0.69
CA LEU A 69 2.60 5.94 1.90
C LEU A 69 3.21 5.19 3.10
N ILE A 70 3.51 5.90 4.18
CA ILE A 70 4.08 5.31 5.40
C ILE A 70 2.97 4.62 6.19
N CYS A 71 2.86 3.31 6.03
CA CYS A 71 1.82 2.48 6.65
C CYS A 71 2.22 1.93 8.03
N GLY A 72 3.43 2.24 8.51
CA GLY A 72 3.96 1.78 9.80
C GLY A 72 4.85 0.55 9.66
N PHE A 73 5.08 -0.13 10.79
CA PHE A 73 5.91 -1.32 10.89
C PHE A 73 5.05 -2.53 11.24
N ARG A 74 5.23 -3.62 10.48
CA ARG A 74 4.64 -4.94 10.72
C ARG A 74 5.57 -5.75 11.62
N TYR A 75 4.97 -6.39 12.63
CA TYR A 75 5.63 -7.31 13.54
C TYR A 75 4.96 -8.68 13.44
N THR A 76 5.77 -9.74 13.49
CA THR A 76 5.32 -11.14 13.46
C THR A 76 5.36 -11.73 14.86
N LEU A 77 4.31 -12.43 15.27
CA LEU A 77 4.14 -13.03 16.59
C LEU A 77 4.48 -14.54 16.63
N PRO A 78 5.03 -15.06 17.75
CA PRO A 78 5.54 -14.28 18.89
C PRO A 78 6.73 -13.41 18.46
N GLU A 79 6.89 -12.21 19.01
CA GLU A 79 7.84 -11.18 18.51
C GLU A 79 9.23 -11.76 18.24
N ARG A 80 9.55 -11.98 16.95
CA ARG A 80 10.88 -12.47 16.53
C ARG A 80 11.82 -11.34 16.12
N ASP A 81 11.27 -10.17 15.81
CA ASP A 81 11.99 -9.02 15.24
C ASP A 81 11.77 -7.76 16.08
N GLU A 82 12.83 -7.25 16.72
CA GLU A 82 12.78 -6.06 17.59
C GLU A 82 12.41 -4.76 16.82
N HIS A 83 12.66 -4.71 15.52
CA HIS A 83 12.51 -3.49 14.72
C HIS A 83 11.29 -3.49 13.80
N GLY A 84 10.67 -4.65 13.55
CA GLY A 84 9.61 -4.81 12.55
C GLY A 84 10.07 -4.54 11.12
N ILE A 85 9.17 -4.73 10.16
CA ILE A 85 9.42 -4.43 8.73
C ILE A 85 8.41 -3.42 8.21
N ASN A 86 8.73 -2.69 7.13
CA ASN A 86 7.77 -1.75 6.54
C ASN A 86 6.47 -2.46 6.16
N ALA A 87 5.35 -2.00 6.71
CA ALA A 87 4.05 -2.55 6.40
C ALA A 87 3.56 -2.09 5.03
N LEU A 88 2.92 -3.00 4.30
CA LEU A 88 2.09 -2.67 3.14
C LEU A 88 0.74 -2.10 3.60
N PHE A 89 0.02 -1.47 2.67
CA PHE A 89 -1.24 -0.82 3.03
C PHE A 89 -2.30 -1.84 3.44
N TRP A 90 -2.36 -2.97 2.74
CA TRP A 90 -3.28 -4.06 3.08
C TRP A 90 -3.00 -4.67 4.46
N GLN A 91 -1.73 -4.75 4.86
CA GLN A 91 -1.29 -5.28 6.17
C GLN A 91 -1.72 -4.33 7.29
N MET A 92 -1.51 -3.03 7.09
CA MET A 92 -2.04 -2.01 7.99
C MET A 92 -3.56 -2.10 8.08
N ALA A 93 -4.27 -2.13 6.95
CA ALA A 93 -5.73 -2.20 6.92
C ALA A 93 -6.28 -3.45 7.64
N ALA A 94 -5.61 -4.60 7.49
CA ALA A 94 -5.95 -5.84 8.18
C ALA A 94 -5.79 -5.69 9.70
N SER A 95 -4.63 -5.20 10.15
CA SER A 95 -4.36 -4.96 11.58
C SER A 95 -5.37 -4.00 12.20
N TYR A 96 -5.68 -2.87 11.55
CA TYR A 96 -6.64 -1.87 12.07
C TYR A 96 -8.11 -2.31 11.99
N THR A 97 -8.42 -3.38 11.26
CA THR A 97 -9.76 -3.95 11.20
C THR A 97 -9.93 -5.12 12.17
N ALA A 98 -8.84 -5.81 12.51
CA ALA A 98 -8.88 -6.96 13.40
C ALA A 98 -9.16 -6.56 14.86
N PRO A 99 -10.00 -7.32 15.59
CA PRO A 99 -10.16 -7.13 17.03
C PRO A 99 -8.81 -7.25 17.76
N GLY A 100 -8.43 -6.22 18.50
CA GLY A 100 -7.15 -6.19 19.22
C GLY A 100 -5.91 -5.94 18.34
N GLY A 101 -6.07 -5.63 17.06
CA GLY A 101 -4.96 -5.23 16.18
C GLY A 101 -4.19 -6.39 15.54
N VAL A 102 -4.49 -7.64 15.90
CA VAL A 102 -3.75 -8.83 15.46
C VAL A 102 -4.52 -9.55 14.34
N TYR A 103 -3.88 -9.78 13.21
CA TYR A 103 -4.42 -10.53 12.07
C TYR A 103 -3.51 -11.70 11.72
N PHE A 104 -4.06 -12.77 11.13
CA PHE A 104 -3.27 -13.87 10.61
C PHE A 104 -2.84 -13.56 9.17
N ASP A 105 -1.53 -13.60 8.89
CA ASP A 105 -0.96 -13.42 7.56
C ASP A 105 -0.67 -14.79 6.94
N GLU A 106 -1.50 -15.21 6.00
CA GLU A 106 -1.38 -16.52 5.33
C GLU A 106 -0.09 -16.67 4.52
N GLU A 107 0.49 -15.57 4.02
CA GLU A 107 1.73 -15.62 3.22
C GLU A 107 2.93 -16.00 4.10
N VAL A 108 2.89 -15.62 5.38
CA VAL A 108 3.96 -15.91 6.35
C VAL A 108 3.58 -17.09 7.26
N GLY A 109 2.29 -17.40 7.39
CA GLY A 109 1.78 -18.45 8.28
C GLY A 109 1.81 -18.08 9.77
N HIS A 110 1.75 -16.78 10.08
CA HIS A 110 1.89 -16.26 11.44
C HIS A 110 0.89 -15.15 11.76
N ASN A 111 0.62 -14.94 13.05
CA ASN A 111 -0.09 -13.76 13.52
C ASN A 111 0.80 -12.53 13.41
N CYS A 112 0.24 -11.42 12.96
CA CYS A 112 0.93 -10.17 12.70
C CYS A 112 0.14 -9.00 13.27
N PHE A 113 0.83 -7.90 13.57
CA PHE A 113 0.20 -6.62 13.89
C PHE A 113 1.02 -5.47 13.29
N VAL A 114 0.40 -4.30 13.13
CA VAL A 114 1.05 -3.11 12.60
C VAL A 114 0.99 -1.97 13.60
N GLN A 115 2.10 -1.26 13.79
CA GLN A 115 2.20 -0.08 14.64
C GLN A 115 2.81 1.11 13.88
N ASN A 116 2.71 2.30 14.47
CA ASN A 116 3.35 3.54 13.98
C ASN A 116 2.93 3.94 12.56
N SER A 117 1.69 3.61 12.17
CA SER A 117 1.11 4.07 10.91
C SER A 117 0.96 5.60 10.92
N SER A 118 1.31 6.24 9.80
CA SER A 118 1.20 7.71 9.69
C SER A 118 -0.26 8.17 9.72
N LEU A 119 -0.49 9.41 10.16
CA LEU A 119 -1.83 10.02 10.14
C LEU A 119 -2.44 10.03 8.74
N ASP A 120 -1.63 10.25 7.70
CA ASP A 120 -2.08 10.21 6.31
C ASP A 120 -2.56 8.82 5.91
N ALA A 121 -1.89 7.76 6.37
CA ALA A 121 -2.30 6.40 6.09
C ALA A 121 -3.62 6.05 6.77
N LEU A 122 -3.81 6.49 8.02
CA LEU A 122 -5.06 6.30 8.76
C LEU A 122 -6.24 7.07 8.15
N LYS A 123 -5.99 8.30 7.69
CA LYS A 123 -7.00 9.11 6.98
C LYS A 123 -7.40 8.42 5.67
N LEU A 124 -6.43 7.99 4.87
CA LEU A 124 -6.70 7.31 3.61
C LEU A 124 -7.43 5.99 3.83
N PHE A 125 -7.03 5.20 4.82
CA PHE A 125 -7.71 3.96 5.19
C PHE A 125 -9.19 4.20 5.52
N LYS A 126 -9.50 5.18 6.38
CA LYS A 126 -10.89 5.52 6.72
C LYS A 126 -11.70 5.94 5.48
N GLN A 127 -11.10 6.74 4.59
CA GLN A 127 -11.72 7.16 3.33
C GLN A 127 -11.98 5.98 2.39
N LEU A 128 -10.99 5.13 2.14
CA LEU A 128 -11.15 4.00 1.23
C LEU A 128 -12.12 2.95 1.79
N LYS A 129 -12.15 2.78 3.13
CA LYS A 129 -13.11 1.91 3.81
C LYS A 129 -14.54 2.37 3.63
N SER A 130 -14.82 3.68 3.79
CA SER A 130 -16.17 4.20 3.58
C SER A 130 -16.63 4.14 2.11
N GLN A 131 -15.68 4.08 1.17
CA GLN A 131 -15.93 3.93 -0.27
C GLN A 131 -15.96 2.46 -0.72
N ASN A 132 -15.72 1.49 0.16
CA ASN A 132 -15.64 0.06 -0.15
C ASN A 132 -14.59 -0.29 -1.24
N ARG A 133 -13.41 0.36 -1.18
CA ARG A 133 -12.32 0.26 -2.19
C ARG A 133 -11.08 -0.52 -1.71
N ILE A 134 -11.15 -1.08 -0.51
CA ILE A 134 -10.10 -1.89 0.14
C ILE A 134 -10.49 -3.36 0.17
#